data_AF-A0A945N4Q4-F1
#
_entry.id   AF-A0A945N4Q4-F1
#
_cell.length_a   1.000
_cell.length_b   1.000
_cell.length_c   1.000
_cell.angle_alpha   90.00
_cell.angle_beta   90.00
_cell.angle_gamma   90.00
#
_symmetry.space_group_name_H-M   'P 1'
#
loop_
_entity.id
_entity.type
_entity.pdbx_description
1 polymer ?
#
loop_
_entity_poly.entity_id
_entity_poly.type
_entity_poly.pdbx_seq_one_letter_code
_entity_poly.pdbx_strand_id
1 'polypeptide(L)' 'MAANFNNAHEMILMARRNMSQDSWDYVCGAAESETTLRRNRLAIDCLAFRPRVCRDVRE' A
#
# COMPACT_ATOMS: atom_id res chain seq x y z
N MET A 1 5.90 16.86 -17.18
CA MET A 1 4.88 16.99 -16.13
C MET A 1 5.26 16.03 -15.01
N ALA A 2 5.47 16.51 -13.78
CA ALA A 2 5.64 15.60 -12.66
C ALA A 2 4.31 14.88 -12.43
N ALA A 3 4.34 13.54 -12.29
CA ALA A 3 3.15 12.79 -11.98
C ALA A 3 2.72 13.12 -10.53
N ASN A 4 1.56 13.74 -10.38
CA ASN A 4 0.96 14.00 -9.07
C ASN A 4 0.11 12.78 -8.69
N PHE A 5 0.44 12.17 -7.57
CA PHE A 5 -0.27 11.01 -7.02
C PHE A 5 -0.97 11.42 -5.72
N ASN A 6 -2.25 11.05 -5.58
CA ASN A 6 -3.02 11.31 -4.37
C ASN A 6 -2.88 10.20 -3.33
N ASN A 7 -2.49 9.00 -3.77
CA ASN A 7 -2.32 7.83 -2.91
C ASN A 7 -1.28 6.86 -3.49
N ALA A 8 -0.81 5.95 -2.65
CA ALA A 8 0.16 4.93 -3.06
C ALA A 8 -0.39 3.94 -4.11
N HIS A 9 -1.70 3.71 -4.18
CA HIS A 9 -2.28 2.78 -5.16
C HIS A 9 -2.15 3.32 -6.60
N GLU A 10 -2.29 4.63 -6.80
CA GLU A 10 -2.06 5.28 -8.08
C GLU A 10 -0.60 5.12 -8.54
N MET A 11 0.36 5.24 -7.61
CA MET A 11 1.78 4.97 -7.90
C MET A 11 1.99 3.52 -8.33
N ILE A 12 1.41 2.57 -7.61
CA ILE A 12 1.51 1.12 -7.89
C ILE A 12 0.90 0.80 -9.27
N LEU A 13 -0.24 1.40 -9.62
CA LEU A 13 -0.88 1.21 -10.92
C LEU A 13 -0.05 1.78 -12.08
N MET A 14 0.56 2.94 -11.89
CA MET A 14 1.47 3.51 -12.89
C MET A 14 2.74 2.68 -13.03
N ALA A 15 3.31 2.20 -11.92
CA ALA A 15 4.45 1.29 -11.94
C ALA A 15 4.12 -0.02 -12.69
N ARG A 16 2.93 -0.59 -12.49
CA ARG A 16 2.46 -1.79 -13.19
C ARG A 16 2.41 -1.59 -14.71
N ARG A 17 1.97 -0.42 -15.15
CA ARG A 17 1.85 -0.10 -16.59
C ARG A 17 3.19 0.14 -17.26
N ASN A 18 4.17 0.62 -16.51
CA ASN A 18 5.45 1.06 -17.05
C ASN A 18 6.58 0.02 -16.94
N MET A 19 6.43 -1.01 -16.09
CA MET A 19 7.45 -2.05 -15.90
C MET A 19 7.19 -3.29 -16.74
N SER A 20 8.26 -4.01 -17.06
CA SER A 20 8.16 -5.37 -17.61
C SER A 20 7.60 -6.35 -16.57
N GLN A 21 7.08 -7.47 -17.05
CA GLN A 21 6.47 -8.50 -16.20
C GLN A 21 7.48 -9.05 -15.17
N ASP A 22 8.69 -9.41 -15.60
CA ASP A 22 9.71 -9.98 -14.72
C ASP A 22 10.12 -9.03 -13.58
N SER A 23 10.29 -7.74 -13.90
CA SER A 23 10.61 -6.72 -12.90
C SER A 23 9.45 -6.48 -11.94
N TRP A 24 8.22 -6.54 -12.43
CA TRP A 24 7.04 -6.45 -11.59
C TRP A 24 6.93 -7.63 -10.62
N ASP A 25 7.09 -8.86 -11.11
CA ASP A 25 6.96 -10.06 -10.30
C ASP A 25 8.07 -10.15 -9.25
N TYR A 26 9.28 -9.68 -9.57
CA TYR A 26 10.38 -9.58 -8.61
C TYR A 26 10.08 -8.62 -7.46
N VAL A 27 9.48 -7.46 -7.75
CA VAL A 27 9.22 -6.42 -6.74
C VAL A 27 7.96 -6.72 -5.92
N CYS A 28 6.90 -7.22 -6.56
CA CYS A 28 5.61 -7.46 -5.91
C CYS A 28 5.44 -8.87 -5.32
N GLY A 29 6.25 -9.84 -5.75
CA GLY A 29 6.18 -11.21 -5.26
C GLY A 29 6.55 -11.33 -3.78
N ALA A 30 5.96 -12.32 -3.11
CA ALA A 30 6.31 -12.68 -1.74
C ALA A 30 6.76 -14.14 -1.64
N ALA A 31 7.23 -14.54 -0.46
CA ALA A 31 7.73 -15.90 -0.25
C ALA A 31 6.62 -16.96 -0.34
N GLU A 32 6.95 -18.09 -0.98
CA GLU A 32 6.13 -19.29 -1.10
C GLU A 32 4.69 -19.02 -1.58
N SER A 33 3.69 -19.35 -0.77
CA SER A 33 2.26 -19.19 -1.06
C SER A 33 1.74 -17.76 -0.84
N GLU A 34 2.63 -16.83 -0.48
CA GLU A 34 2.32 -15.42 -0.23
C GLU A 34 1.27 -15.19 0.88
N THR A 35 1.03 -16.19 1.72
CA THR A 35 0.03 -16.11 2.79
C THR A 35 0.36 -15.02 3.80
N THR A 36 1.65 -14.77 4.06
CA THR A 36 2.12 -13.67 4.91
C THR A 36 1.86 -12.31 4.29
N LEU A 37 2.04 -12.15 2.97
CA LEU A 37 1.72 -10.89 2.28
C LEU A 37 0.24 -10.51 2.48
N ARG A 38 -0.66 -11.49 2.30
CA ARG A 38 -2.11 -11.30 2.52
C ARG A 38 -2.43 -11.01 3.99
N ARG A 39 -1.81 -11.72 4.93
CA ARG A 39 -1.99 -11.47 6.37
C ARG A 39 -1.48 -10.10 6.80
N ASN A 40 -0.38 -9.61 6.24
CA ASN A 40 0.15 -8.29 6.55
C ASN A 40 -0.84 -7.19 6.15
N ARG A 41 -1.49 -7.33 4.99
CA ARG A 41 -2.53 -6.40 4.59
C ARG A 41 -3.73 -6.45 5.54
N LEU A 42 -4.21 -7.66 5.82
CA LEU A 42 -5.34 -7.87 6.73
C LEU A 42 -5.06 -7.33 8.14
N ALA A 43 -3.83 -7.45 8.64
CA ALA A 43 -3.46 -6.99 9.97
C ALA A 43 -3.73 -5.49 10.18
N ILE A 44 -3.57 -4.67 9.13
CA ILE A 44 -3.90 -3.24 9.18
C ILE A 44 -5.42 -3.05 9.10
N ASP A 45 -6.08 -3.74 8.16
CA ASP A 45 -7.52 -3.59 7.91
C ASP A 45 -8.37 -4.06 9.12
N CYS A 46 -7.83 -4.94 9.97
CA CYS A 46 -8.49 -5.40 11.20
C CYS A 46 -8.42 -4.40 12.36
N LEU A 47 -7.63 -3.33 12.28
CA LEU A 47 -7.50 -2.34 13.35
C LEU A 47 -8.52 -1.21 13.16
N ALA A 48 -9.34 -0.96 14.19
CA ALA A 48 -10.28 0.16 14.19
C ALA A 48 -9.69 1.38 14.92
N PHE A 49 -9.91 2.56 14.36
CA PHE A 49 -9.58 3.81 15.05
C PHE A 49 -10.58 4.09 16.18
N ARG A 50 -10.06 4.48 17.35
CA ARG A 50 -10.84 5.02 18.46
C ARG A 50 -10.54 6.53 18.61
N PRO A 51 -11.17 7.40 17.79
CA PRO A 51 -10.92 8.82 17.85
C PRO A 51 -11.33 9.39 19.21
N ARG A 52 -10.57 10.39 19.68
CA ARG A 52 -10.84 11.10 20.94
C ARG A 52 -11.14 12.56 20.62
N VAL A 53 -12.24 13.06 21.15
CA VAL A 53 -12.67 14.45 20.98
C VAL A 53 -11.97 15.38 21.97
N CYS A 54 -12.01 16.69 21.68
CA CYS A 54 -11.45 17.76 22.52
C CYS A 54 -9.95 17.57 22.83
N ARG A 55 -9.20 17.07 21.84
CA ARG A 55 -7.73 17.04 21.87
C ARG A 55 -7.22 18.13 20.96
N ASP A 56 -6.25 18.90 21.45
CA ASP A 56 -5.54 19.88 20.62
C ASP A 56 -4.67 19.13 19.61
N VAL A 57 -4.85 19.43 18.32
CA VAL A 57 -4.22 18.76 17.16
C VAL A 57 -3.74 19.78 16.12
N ARG A 58 -3.47 21.02 16.55
CA ARG A 58 -3.13 22.13 15.65
C ARG A 58 -1.72 22.07 15.08
N GLU A 59 -0.82 21.30 15.70
CA GLU A 59 0.57 21.09 15.27
C GLU A 59 0.80 19.62 14.88
#